data_AF-A0A1B8WB87-F1
#
_entry.id   AF-A0A1B8WB87-F1
#
_cell.length_a   1.000
_cell.length_b   1.000
_cell.length_c   1.000
_cell.angle_alpha   90.00
_cell.angle_beta   90.00
_cell.angle_gamma   90.00
#
_symmetry.space_group_name_H-M   'P 1'
#
loop_
_entity.id
_entity.type
_entity.pdbx_description
1 polymer ?
#
loop_
_entity_poly.entity_id
_entity_poly.type
_entity_poly.pdbx_seq_one_letter_code
_entity_poly.pdbx_strand_id
1 'polypeptide(L)'
;MVENMIGIYRNKLLKNDWMSEKTKTEAIKKLDAMKVHIGYPDKLDDMYSMLKVDENKSLYENNRFIQTIITKNNFAKIDQPVDRDEWRMSANSAGAFYEPLKNTVTLPAAGLRAPFYDKNQSASQNYGAIGGIIGHEISHAFDTNGSKYDEVGNRINWWTEEDYKKFEAKAKAVVDQYNKVEYLGQKVNGQRTVPENIADIGGLMVALEATKLLPDANLQEFYQSWATVWRQKARPEIEQILLVIDPNPPVKFRVNVVAANTDDFYSTFKVKEGDAMYIAPEDRIKFW
;
A
#
# COMPACT_ATOMS: atom_id res chain seq x y z
N MET A 1 -5.50 5.08 -14.90
CA MET A 1 -4.28 4.85 -14.08
C MET A 1 -4.36 3.53 -13.33
N VAL A 2 -5.36 3.30 -12.47
CA VAL A 2 -5.53 2.02 -11.73
C VAL A 2 -5.47 0.80 -12.65
N GLU A 3 -6.26 0.77 -13.72
CA GLU A 3 -6.26 -0.34 -14.69
C GLU A 3 -4.88 -0.59 -15.30
N ASN A 4 -4.14 0.48 -15.62
CA ASN A 4 -2.77 0.38 -16.14
C ASN A 4 -1.82 -0.23 -15.08
N MET A 5 -1.94 0.21 -13.82
CA MET A 5 -1.14 -0.34 -12.71
C MET A 5 -1.42 -1.82 -12.50
N ILE A 6 -2.69 -2.24 -12.53
CA ILE A 6 -3.08 -3.66 -12.45
C ILE A 6 -2.48 -4.45 -13.63
N GLY A 7 -2.57 -3.92 -14.86
CA GLY A 7 -1.99 -4.55 -16.04
C GLY A 7 -0.47 -4.74 -15.95
N ILE A 8 0.25 -3.75 -15.43
CA ILE A 8 1.70 -3.84 -15.21
C ILE A 8 2.01 -4.86 -14.11
N TYR A 9 1.26 -4.84 -13.00
CA TYR A 9 1.41 -5.81 -11.92
C TYR A 9 1.22 -7.24 -12.42
N ARG A 10 0.18 -7.48 -13.22
CA ARG A 10 -0.09 -8.76 -13.90
C ARG A 10 1.11 -9.20 -14.74
N ASN A 11 1.68 -8.29 -15.54
CA ASN A 11 2.84 -8.59 -16.36
C ASN A 11 4.08 -8.93 -15.53
N LYS A 12 4.31 -8.26 -14.39
CA LYS A 12 5.42 -8.60 -13.48
C LYS A 12 5.24 -9.99 -12.88
N LEU A 13 4.05 -10.29 -12.35
CA LEU A 13 3.74 -11.62 -11.79
C LEU A 13 3.94 -12.74 -12.83
N LEU A 14 3.52 -12.54 -14.08
CA LEU A 14 3.70 -13.53 -15.15
C LEU A 14 5.18 -13.73 -15.54
N LYS A 15 5.95 -12.64 -15.63
CA LYS A 15 7.38 -12.66 -16.00
C LYS A 15 8.31 -13.04 -14.85
N ASN A 16 7.77 -13.16 -13.63
CA ASN A 16 8.53 -13.53 -12.46
C ASN A 16 9.26 -14.87 -12.65
N ASP A 17 10.52 -14.93 -12.25
CA ASP A 17 11.42 -16.06 -12.51
C ASP A 17 11.55 -17.03 -11.33
N TRP A 18 11.03 -16.67 -10.16
CA TRP A 18 11.20 -17.45 -8.94
C TRP A 18 9.94 -18.20 -8.51
N MET A 19 8.75 -17.78 -8.95
CA MET A 19 7.48 -18.47 -8.73
C MET A 19 7.20 -19.54 -9.80
N SER A 20 6.66 -20.69 -9.40
CA SER A 20 6.10 -21.68 -10.33
C SER A 20 4.83 -21.17 -11.03
N GLU A 21 4.51 -21.75 -12.19
CA GLU A 21 3.28 -21.44 -12.94
C GLU A 21 2.00 -21.64 -12.13
N LYS A 22 2.00 -22.60 -11.19
CA LYS A 22 0.87 -22.82 -10.28
C LYS A 22 0.64 -21.62 -9.37
N THR A 23 1.68 -21.16 -8.69
CA THR A 23 1.60 -19.99 -7.78
C THR A 23 1.30 -18.71 -8.55
N LYS A 24 1.88 -18.53 -9.75
CA LYS A 24 1.54 -17.40 -10.64
C LYS A 24 0.07 -17.39 -11.00
N THR A 25 -0.51 -18.55 -11.34
CA THR A 25 -1.93 -18.66 -11.69
C THR A 25 -2.83 -18.20 -10.55
N GLU A 26 -2.56 -18.63 -9.31
CA GLU A 26 -3.31 -18.19 -8.13
C GLU A 26 -3.10 -16.69 -7.83
N ALA A 27 -1.88 -16.18 -7.98
CA ALA A 27 -1.60 -14.76 -7.81
C ALA A 27 -2.35 -13.90 -8.85
N ILE A 28 -2.42 -14.33 -10.10
CA ILE A 28 -3.21 -13.66 -11.15
C ILE A 28 -4.71 -13.76 -10.86
N LYS A 29 -5.21 -14.93 -10.47
CA LYS A 29 -6.62 -15.10 -10.07
C LYS A 29 -7.02 -14.13 -8.96
N LYS A 30 -6.15 -13.95 -7.97
CA LYS A 30 -6.34 -12.97 -6.89
C LYS A 30 -6.33 -11.53 -7.40
N LEU A 31 -5.38 -11.18 -8.26
CA LEU A 31 -5.31 -9.84 -8.85
C LEU A 31 -6.56 -9.52 -9.68
N ASP A 32 -7.00 -10.47 -10.52
CA ASP A 32 -8.15 -10.32 -11.40
C ASP A 32 -9.48 -10.20 -10.62
N ALA A 33 -9.57 -10.81 -9.43
CA ALA A 33 -10.73 -10.70 -8.56
C ALA A 33 -10.73 -9.43 -7.69
N MET A 34 -9.64 -8.66 -7.67
CA MET A 34 -9.51 -7.47 -6.83
C MET A 34 -10.51 -6.39 -7.25
N LYS A 35 -11.23 -5.84 -6.27
CA LYS A 35 -12.18 -4.75 -6.50
C LYS A 35 -11.57 -3.41 -6.05
N VAL A 36 -11.70 -2.37 -6.88
CA VAL A 36 -11.17 -1.05 -6.56
C VAL A 36 -12.30 -0.05 -6.37
N HIS A 37 -12.31 0.59 -5.20
CA HIS A 37 -13.23 1.63 -4.79
C HIS A 37 -12.56 3.00 -4.96
N ILE A 38 -13.16 3.92 -5.72
CA ILE A 38 -12.54 5.20 -6.08
C ILE A 38 -13.50 6.35 -5.78
N GLY A 39 -13.02 7.35 -5.03
CA GLY A 39 -13.79 8.53 -4.68
C GLY A 39 -14.71 8.31 -3.46
N TYR A 40 -15.92 7.82 -3.70
CA TYR A 40 -16.96 7.64 -2.68
C TYR A 40 -17.90 6.47 -3.05
N PRO A 41 -18.62 5.88 -2.08
CA PRO A 41 -19.58 4.81 -2.36
C PRO A 41 -20.80 5.34 -3.14
N ASP A 42 -21.25 4.60 -4.15
CA ASP A 42 -22.46 4.92 -4.91
C ASP A 42 -23.74 4.82 -4.06
N LYS A 43 -23.73 3.91 -3.07
CA LYS A 43 -24.83 3.68 -2.14
C LYS A 43 -24.32 3.73 -0.69
N LEU A 44 -25.05 4.44 0.16
CA LEU A 44 -24.83 4.46 1.60
C LEU A 44 -25.64 3.37 2.30
N ASP A 45 -25.11 2.86 3.42
CA ASP A 45 -25.82 1.94 4.30
C ASP A 45 -27.09 2.61 4.87
N ASP A 46 -28.23 1.92 4.84
CA ASP A 46 -29.51 2.45 5.30
C ASP A 46 -29.48 2.88 6.78
N MET A 47 -28.55 2.32 7.57
CA MET A 47 -28.26 2.72 8.94
C MET A 47 -28.03 4.24 9.08
N TYR A 48 -27.41 4.89 8.10
CA TYR A 48 -27.13 6.33 8.17
C TYR A 48 -28.40 7.17 8.29
N SER A 49 -29.53 6.72 7.70
CA SER A 49 -30.83 7.39 7.83
C SER A 49 -31.40 7.35 9.26
N MET A 50 -30.92 6.42 10.09
CA MET A 50 -31.34 6.25 11.48
C MET A 50 -30.54 7.15 12.44
N LEU A 51 -29.39 7.68 12.02
CA LEU A 51 -28.55 8.53 12.85
C LEU A 51 -29.18 9.92 12.97
N LYS A 52 -29.70 10.22 14.16
CA LYS A 52 -30.31 11.51 14.50
C LYS A 52 -29.62 12.11 15.73
N VAL A 53 -29.27 13.38 15.65
CA VAL A 53 -28.73 14.16 16.77
C VAL A 53 -29.86 15.00 17.35
N ASP A 54 -30.03 14.96 18.67
CA ASP A 54 -31.01 15.77 19.40
C ASP A 54 -30.28 16.90 20.13
N GLU A 55 -30.56 18.14 19.76
CA GLU A 55 -29.91 19.33 20.31
C GLU A 55 -30.24 19.55 21.80
N ASN A 56 -31.30 18.93 22.31
CA ASN A 56 -31.66 19.02 23.73
C ASN A 56 -30.93 17.98 24.60
N LYS A 57 -30.18 17.06 23.98
CA LYS A 57 -29.41 16.02 24.69
C LYS A 57 -27.95 16.39 24.80
N SER A 58 -27.30 15.85 25.84
CA SER A 58 -25.86 15.96 25.97
C SER A 58 -25.12 15.24 24.84
N LEU A 59 -23.86 15.62 24.64
CA LEU A 59 -22.94 14.91 23.73
C LEU A 59 -22.88 13.42 24.05
N TYR A 60 -22.84 13.06 25.34
CA TYR A 60 -22.77 11.66 25.77
C TYR A 60 -24.02 10.88 25.33
N GLU A 61 -25.21 11.43 25.56
CA GLU A 61 -26.47 10.76 25.19
C GLU A 61 -26.60 10.57 23.67
N ASN A 62 -26.26 11.60 22.89
CA ASN A 62 -26.25 11.52 21.43
C ASN A 62 -25.22 10.49 20.94
N ASN A 63 -24.01 10.48 21.50
CA ASN A 63 -22.98 9.49 21.17
C ASN A 63 -23.44 8.06 21.50
N ARG A 64 -24.00 7.85 22.69
CA ARG A 64 -24.53 6.55 23.11
C ARG A 64 -25.58 6.05 22.12
N PHE A 65 -26.52 6.92 21.75
CA PHE A 65 -27.58 6.61 20.80
C PHE A 65 -27.00 6.13 19.46
N ILE A 66 -26.10 6.92 18.86
CA ILE A 66 -25.39 6.57 17.61
C ILE A 66 -24.68 5.23 17.73
N GLN A 67 -23.93 5.00 18.81
CA GLN A 67 -23.19 3.74 19.03
C GLN A 67 -24.11 2.52 19.13
N THR A 68 -25.32 2.65 19.71
CA THR A 68 -26.30 1.55 19.67
C THR A 68 -26.76 1.23 18.27
N ILE A 69 -26.99 2.22 17.41
CA ILE A 69 -27.41 1.98 16.04
C ILE A 69 -26.30 1.25 15.27
N ILE A 70 -25.06 1.75 15.38
CA ILE A 70 -23.87 1.12 14.76
C ILE A 70 -23.72 -0.33 15.21
N THR A 71 -23.84 -0.57 16.53
CA THR A 71 -23.71 -1.91 17.11
C THR A 71 -24.83 -2.84 16.60
N LYS A 72 -26.07 -2.36 16.54
CA LYS A 72 -27.20 -3.13 15.99
C LYS A 72 -27.00 -3.46 14.51
N ASN A 73 -26.52 -2.50 13.71
CA ASN A 73 -26.21 -2.74 12.30
C ASN A 73 -25.13 -3.82 12.13
N ASN A 74 -24.07 -3.77 12.95
CA ASN A 74 -23.02 -4.80 12.93
C ASN A 74 -23.56 -6.17 13.32
N PHE A 75 -24.43 -6.28 14.33
CA PHE A 75 -25.07 -7.55 14.69
C PHE A 75 -26.00 -8.08 13.59
N ALA A 76 -26.69 -7.19 12.86
CA ALA A 76 -27.56 -7.57 11.75
C ALA A 76 -26.79 -8.19 10.56
N LYS A 77 -25.47 -8.00 10.48
CA LYS A 77 -24.60 -8.53 9.42
C LYS A 77 -24.08 -9.96 9.68
N ILE A 78 -24.27 -10.54 10.87
CA ILE A 78 -23.64 -11.83 11.25
C ILE A 78 -24.02 -12.98 10.31
N ASP A 79 -25.29 -13.11 9.94
CA ASP A 79 -25.80 -14.20 9.09
C ASP A 79 -26.02 -13.73 7.64
N GLN A 80 -25.37 -12.64 7.23
CA GLN A 80 -25.48 -12.07 5.89
C GLN A 80 -24.20 -12.33 5.08
N PRO A 81 -24.29 -12.40 3.74
CA PRO A 81 -23.10 -12.47 2.91
C PRO A 81 -22.24 -11.21 3.08
N VAL A 82 -20.93 -11.37 2.88
CA VAL A 82 -19.99 -10.26 2.91
C VAL A 82 -20.28 -9.30 1.76
N ASP A 83 -20.55 -8.04 2.11
CA ASP A 83 -20.70 -6.97 1.13
C ASP A 83 -19.32 -6.43 0.73
N ARG A 84 -18.92 -6.70 -0.52
CA ARG A 84 -17.67 -6.19 -1.11
C ARG A 84 -17.80 -4.77 -1.63
N ASP A 85 -18.99 -4.18 -1.68
CA ASP A 85 -19.24 -2.76 -1.98
C ASP A 85 -19.20 -1.86 -0.73
N GLU A 86 -19.15 -2.43 0.47
CA GLU A 86 -19.01 -1.66 1.70
C GLU A 86 -17.58 -1.15 1.88
N TRP A 87 -17.44 0.17 2.00
CA TRP A 87 -16.15 0.85 2.16
C TRP A 87 -15.68 0.83 3.61
N ARG A 88 -14.38 0.54 3.80
CA ARG A 88 -13.72 0.65 5.11
C ARG A 88 -13.31 2.08 5.48
N MET A 89 -13.18 2.96 4.50
CA MET A 89 -12.80 4.37 4.70
C MET A 89 -13.86 5.30 4.11
N SER A 90 -14.12 6.42 4.78
CA SER A 90 -15.00 7.46 4.23
C SER A 90 -14.31 8.24 3.11
N ALA A 91 -15.09 8.84 2.20
CA ALA A 91 -14.59 9.63 1.07
C ALA A 91 -13.70 10.83 1.46
N ASN A 92 -13.89 11.37 2.67
CA ASN A 92 -13.10 12.48 3.22
C ASN A 92 -11.84 12.04 3.97
N SER A 93 -11.53 10.73 4.02
CA SER A 93 -10.31 10.23 4.64
C SER A 93 -9.11 10.47 3.74
N ALA A 94 -8.04 11.06 4.26
CA ALA A 94 -6.78 11.20 3.52
C ALA A 94 -5.93 9.94 3.73
N GLY A 95 -6.06 8.98 2.82
CA GLY A 95 -5.31 7.73 2.83
C GLY A 95 -5.77 6.79 1.72
N ALA A 96 -5.28 5.57 1.75
CA ALA A 96 -5.74 4.46 0.93
C ALA A 96 -5.69 3.18 1.79
N PHE A 97 -6.38 2.13 1.35
CA PHE A 97 -6.40 0.88 2.13
C PHE A 97 -6.71 -0.35 1.30
N TYR A 98 -5.95 -1.41 1.51
CA TYR A 98 -6.24 -2.77 1.07
C TYR A 98 -6.85 -3.62 2.18
N GLU A 99 -8.01 -4.22 1.90
CA GLU A 99 -8.69 -5.14 2.81
C GLU A 99 -8.53 -6.60 2.34
N PRO A 100 -7.74 -7.45 3.04
CA PRO A 100 -7.52 -8.82 2.62
C PRO A 100 -8.79 -9.68 2.65
N LEU A 101 -9.70 -9.42 3.60
CA LEU A 101 -10.94 -10.19 3.76
C LEU A 101 -11.97 -9.94 2.65
N LYS A 102 -11.84 -8.84 1.91
CA LYS A 102 -12.72 -8.50 0.78
C LYS A 102 -11.98 -8.48 -0.55
N ASN A 103 -10.64 -8.60 -0.53
CA ASN A 103 -9.76 -8.36 -1.67
C ASN A 103 -10.14 -7.05 -2.39
N THR A 104 -10.17 -5.95 -1.62
CA THR A 104 -10.58 -4.63 -2.10
C THR A 104 -9.52 -3.58 -1.81
N VAL A 105 -9.27 -2.69 -2.77
CA VAL A 105 -8.48 -1.47 -2.60
C VAL A 105 -9.42 -0.27 -2.56
N THR A 106 -9.26 0.61 -1.57
CA THR A 106 -10.07 1.83 -1.44
C THR A 106 -9.21 3.09 -1.58
N LEU A 107 -9.63 3.99 -2.47
CA LEU A 107 -9.00 5.27 -2.79
C LEU A 107 -10.02 6.40 -2.59
N PRO A 108 -10.19 6.92 -1.37
CA PRO A 108 -11.08 8.02 -1.05
C PRO A 108 -10.82 9.30 -1.85
N ALA A 109 -11.88 10.06 -2.13
CA ALA A 109 -11.82 11.32 -2.89
C ALA A 109 -10.85 12.34 -2.29
N ALA A 110 -10.73 12.41 -0.97
CA ALA A 110 -9.78 13.32 -0.31
C ALA A 110 -8.30 13.02 -0.61
N GLY A 111 -7.97 11.79 -0.98
CA GLY A 111 -6.62 11.40 -1.44
C GLY A 111 -6.38 11.70 -2.93
N LEU A 112 -7.43 11.92 -3.73
CA LEU A 112 -7.36 12.13 -5.18
C LEU A 112 -7.20 13.61 -5.54
N ARG A 113 -6.24 14.28 -4.88
CA ARG A 113 -5.94 15.70 -5.06
C ARG A 113 -4.46 15.98 -4.82
N ALA A 114 -4.01 17.18 -5.17
CA ALA A 114 -2.62 17.58 -4.95
C ALA A 114 -2.22 17.46 -3.46
N PRO A 115 -0.99 16.99 -3.15
CA PRO A 115 0.09 16.65 -4.09
C PRO A 115 0.03 15.23 -4.66
N PHE A 116 -0.94 14.41 -4.27
CA PHE A 116 -1.01 13.00 -4.71
C PHE A 116 -1.45 12.88 -6.17
N TYR A 117 -2.43 13.66 -6.58
CA TYR A 117 -2.94 13.69 -7.94
C TYR A 117 -3.36 15.10 -8.36
N ASP A 118 -2.92 15.54 -9.53
CA ASP A 118 -3.44 16.74 -10.18
C ASP A 118 -3.49 16.49 -11.69
N LYS A 119 -4.58 16.90 -12.36
CA LYS A 119 -4.69 16.81 -13.82
C LYS A 119 -3.68 17.69 -14.56
N ASN A 120 -3.11 18.69 -13.88
CA ASN A 120 -2.10 19.60 -14.41
C ASN A 120 -0.67 19.16 -14.08
N GLN A 121 -0.49 18.15 -13.21
CA GLN A 121 0.80 17.50 -13.00
C GLN A 121 1.17 16.66 -14.22
N SER A 122 2.47 16.49 -14.49
CA SER A 122 2.92 15.55 -15.51
C SER A 122 2.47 14.13 -15.17
N ALA A 123 2.35 13.27 -16.17
CA ALA A 123 2.02 11.87 -15.94
C ALA A 123 3.08 11.19 -15.04
N SER A 124 4.35 11.55 -15.20
CA SER A 124 5.46 11.06 -14.36
C SER A 124 5.29 11.48 -12.89
N GLN A 125 4.88 12.72 -12.62
CA GLN A 125 4.57 13.18 -11.27
C GLN A 125 3.39 12.41 -10.66
N ASN A 126 2.29 12.23 -11.41
CA ASN A 126 1.13 11.48 -10.93
C ASN A 126 1.46 10.00 -10.65
N TYR A 127 2.27 9.35 -11.48
CA TYR A 127 2.73 7.99 -11.19
C TYR A 127 3.67 7.93 -9.98
N GLY A 128 4.57 8.90 -9.82
CA GLY A 128 5.46 8.96 -8.64
C GLY A 128 4.72 9.24 -7.33
N ALA A 129 3.55 9.87 -7.42
CA ALA A 129 2.68 10.16 -6.29
C ALA A 129 1.59 9.10 -6.12
N ILE A 130 0.35 9.37 -6.57
CA ILE A 130 -0.78 8.45 -6.39
C ILE A 130 -0.55 7.09 -7.07
N GLY A 131 0.22 7.02 -8.16
CA GLY A 131 0.58 5.75 -8.79
C GLY A 131 1.36 4.83 -7.83
N GLY A 132 2.35 5.37 -7.11
CA GLY A 132 3.09 4.64 -6.09
C GLY A 132 2.18 4.11 -4.97
N ILE A 133 1.22 4.93 -4.53
CA ILE A 133 0.21 4.54 -3.52
C ILE A 133 -0.73 3.46 -4.05
N ILE A 134 -1.24 3.57 -5.29
CA ILE A 134 -2.06 2.52 -5.91
C ILE A 134 -1.28 1.20 -5.98
N GLY A 135 -0.02 1.26 -6.43
CA GLY A 135 0.84 0.09 -6.47
C GLY A 135 1.07 -0.52 -5.09
N HIS A 136 1.25 0.33 -4.07
CA HIS A 136 1.41 -0.08 -2.67
C HIS A 136 0.19 -0.85 -2.17
N GLU A 137 -1.02 -0.33 -2.38
CA GLU A 137 -2.25 -1.03 -1.96
C GLU A 137 -2.46 -2.35 -2.72
N ILE A 138 -2.12 -2.42 -4.01
CA ILE A 138 -2.16 -3.69 -4.75
C ILE A 138 -1.12 -4.68 -4.17
N SER A 139 0.07 -4.19 -3.79
CA SER A 139 1.11 -5.02 -3.21
C SER A 139 0.74 -5.62 -1.85
N HIS A 140 -0.12 -4.97 -1.07
CA HIS A 140 -0.65 -5.57 0.16
C HIS A 140 -1.43 -6.87 -0.09
N ALA A 141 -1.96 -7.12 -1.30
CA ALA A 141 -2.56 -8.41 -1.63
C ALA A 141 -1.56 -9.56 -1.61
N PHE A 142 -0.25 -9.27 -1.71
CA PHE A 142 0.81 -10.25 -1.85
C PHE A 142 1.92 -10.10 -0.79
N ASP A 143 1.79 -9.17 0.16
CA ASP A 143 2.73 -9.03 1.28
C ASP A 143 2.66 -10.23 2.25
N THR A 144 3.46 -10.23 3.32
CA THR A 144 3.52 -11.33 4.30
C THR A 144 2.20 -11.65 5.02
N ASN A 145 1.20 -10.77 4.96
CA ASN A 145 -0.13 -10.95 5.49
C ASN A 145 -1.14 -11.27 4.39
N GLY A 146 -1.24 -10.43 3.36
CA GLY A 146 -2.16 -10.61 2.25
C GLY A 146 -1.94 -11.90 1.49
N SER A 147 -0.68 -12.34 1.34
CA SER A 147 -0.34 -13.63 0.70
C SER A 147 -0.98 -14.87 1.33
N LYS A 148 -1.54 -14.76 2.54
CA LYS A 148 -2.23 -15.86 3.24
C LYS A 148 -3.71 -15.97 2.88
N TYR A 149 -4.22 -15.07 2.04
CA TYR A 149 -5.62 -15.00 1.65
C TYR A 149 -5.78 -15.25 0.14
N ASP A 150 -6.83 -15.97 -0.25
CA ASP A 150 -7.19 -16.24 -1.64
C ASP A 150 -7.88 -15.02 -2.31
N GLU A 151 -8.46 -15.22 -3.50
CA GLU A 151 -9.09 -14.17 -4.30
C GLU A 151 -10.39 -13.60 -3.72
N VAL A 152 -11.03 -14.34 -2.81
CA VAL A 152 -12.29 -13.95 -2.15
C VAL A 152 -12.11 -13.63 -0.67
N GLY A 153 -10.88 -13.68 -0.15
CA GLY A 153 -10.54 -13.29 1.21
C GLY A 153 -10.58 -14.42 2.25
N ASN A 154 -10.60 -15.69 1.83
CA ASN A 154 -10.43 -16.81 2.74
C ASN A 154 -8.95 -17.02 3.07
N ARG A 155 -8.65 -17.36 4.32
CA ARG A 155 -7.30 -17.71 4.74
C ARG A 155 -6.94 -19.14 4.28
N ILE A 156 -6.37 -19.26 3.08
CA ILE A 156 -6.00 -20.53 2.45
C ILE A 156 -4.56 -20.44 1.94
N ASN A 157 -3.79 -21.53 2.11
CA ASN A 157 -2.48 -21.64 1.50
C ASN A 157 -2.61 -22.02 0.01
N TRP A 158 -2.40 -21.05 -0.87
CA TRP A 158 -2.38 -21.24 -2.32
C TRP A 158 -0.96 -21.34 -2.90
N TRP A 159 0.07 -21.25 -2.06
CA TRP A 159 1.47 -21.38 -2.46
C TRP A 159 1.87 -22.84 -2.62
N THR A 160 2.83 -23.10 -3.51
CA THR A 160 3.66 -24.31 -3.36
C THR A 160 4.64 -24.12 -2.20
N GLU A 161 5.08 -25.22 -1.58
CA GLU A 161 6.06 -25.16 -0.49
C GLU A 161 7.38 -24.51 -0.93
N GLU A 162 7.84 -24.81 -2.15
CA GLU A 162 9.06 -24.25 -2.72
C GLU A 162 8.95 -22.74 -2.94
N ASP A 163 7.85 -22.28 -3.55
CA ASP A 163 7.64 -20.86 -3.81
C ASP A 163 7.47 -20.07 -2.51
N TYR A 164 6.79 -20.65 -1.51
CA TYR A 164 6.65 -20.02 -0.20
C TYR A 164 8.01 -19.84 0.50
N LYS A 165 8.91 -20.83 0.44
CA LYS A 165 10.27 -20.69 0.97
C LYS A 165 11.06 -19.57 0.27
N LYS A 166 10.92 -19.43 -1.05
CA LYS A 166 11.54 -18.33 -1.82
C LYS A 166 10.95 -16.97 -1.42
N PHE A 167 9.62 -16.90 -1.23
CA PHE A 167 8.94 -15.71 -0.72
C PHE A 167 9.44 -15.32 0.68
N GLU A 168 9.55 -16.28 1.60
CA GLU A 168 10.08 -16.05 2.95
C GLU A 168 11.54 -15.54 2.92
N ALA A 169 12.38 -16.10 2.04
CA ALA A 169 13.75 -15.62 1.87
C ALA A 169 13.81 -14.16 1.37
N LYS A 170 12.94 -13.79 0.42
CA LYS A 170 12.82 -12.40 -0.07
C LYS A 170 12.28 -11.46 1.00
N ALA A 171 11.25 -11.87 1.75
CA ALA A 171 10.73 -11.10 2.87
C ALA A 171 11.80 -10.91 3.96
N LYS A 172 12.59 -11.95 4.24
CA LYS A 172 13.73 -11.86 5.15
C LYS A 172 14.80 -10.89 4.66
N ALA A 173 15.10 -10.84 3.36
CA ALA A 173 16.03 -9.85 2.82
C ALA A 173 15.54 -8.41 3.06
N VAL A 174 14.23 -8.15 2.95
CA VAL A 174 13.63 -6.85 3.32
C VAL A 174 13.78 -6.58 4.82
N VAL A 175 13.48 -7.56 5.68
CA VAL A 175 13.68 -7.45 7.14
C VAL A 175 15.12 -7.06 7.46
N ASP A 176 16.09 -7.77 6.86
CA ASP A 176 17.51 -7.56 7.10
C ASP A 176 17.99 -6.21 6.57
N GLN A 177 17.46 -5.73 5.44
CA GLN A 177 17.74 -4.40 4.92
C GLN A 177 17.30 -3.31 5.90
N TYR A 178 16.07 -3.39 6.42
CA TYR A 178 15.55 -2.39 7.35
C TYR A 178 16.15 -2.48 8.75
N ASN A 179 16.58 -3.66 9.21
CA ASN A 179 17.29 -3.84 10.48
C ASN A 179 18.67 -3.14 10.51
N LYS A 180 19.25 -2.81 9.35
CA LYS A 180 20.50 -2.04 9.25
C LYS A 180 20.28 -0.53 9.41
N VAL A 181 19.02 -0.07 9.37
CA VAL A 181 18.68 1.35 9.38
C VAL A 181 18.60 1.88 10.81
N GLU A 182 19.40 2.89 11.12
CA GLU A 182 19.39 3.59 12.41
C GLU A 182 18.63 4.92 12.34
N TYR A 183 17.82 5.17 13.38
CA TYR A 183 17.06 6.39 13.53
C TYR A 183 16.81 6.71 15.00
N LEU A 184 17.13 7.95 15.40
CA LEU A 184 16.98 8.43 16.77
C LEU A 184 17.63 7.51 17.82
N GLY A 185 18.81 6.97 17.49
CA GLY A 185 19.58 6.07 18.37
C GLY A 185 19.03 4.65 18.49
N GLN A 186 18.07 4.27 17.65
CA GLN A 186 17.47 2.93 17.62
C GLN A 186 17.53 2.35 16.20
N LYS A 187 17.46 1.03 16.08
CA LYS A 187 17.32 0.35 14.79
C LYS A 187 15.84 0.25 14.41
N VAL A 188 15.52 0.48 13.15
CA VAL A 188 14.18 0.19 12.62
C VAL A 188 13.93 -1.30 12.73
N ASN A 189 12.75 -1.68 13.24
CA ASN A 189 12.38 -3.09 13.34
C ASN A 189 11.87 -3.58 11.97
N GLY A 190 12.74 -4.23 11.22
CA GLY A 190 12.41 -4.78 9.90
C GLY A 190 11.31 -5.83 9.95
N GLN A 191 11.23 -6.63 11.01
CA GLN A 191 10.21 -7.67 11.16
C GLN A 191 8.80 -7.09 11.35
N ARG A 192 8.70 -5.98 12.06
CA ARG A 192 7.43 -5.25 12.23
C ARG A 192 6.99 -4.59 10.93
N THR A 193 7.95 -4.01 10.23
CA THR A 193 7.69 -3.14 9.08
C THR A 193 7.63 -3.88 7.74
N VAL A 194 7.95 -5.19 7.72
CA VAL A 194 8.04 -5.97 6.48
C VAL A 194 6.79 -5.92 5.57
N PRO A 195 5.53 -5.92 6.07
CA PRO A 195 4.38 -5.84 5.17
C PRO A 195 4.38 -4.52 4.39
N GLU A 196 4.55 -3.40 5.11
CA GLU A 196 4.60 -2.04 4.54
C GLU A 196 5.81 -1.84 3.62
N ASN A 197 6.97 -2.37 4.01
CA ASN A 197 8.19 -2.25 3.21
C ASN A 197 8.07 -3.01 1.88
N ILE A 198 7.47 -4.21 1.88
CA ILE A 198 7.18 -4.96 0.65
C ILE A 198 6.20 -4.17 -0.22
N ALA A 199 5.16 -3.58 0.40
CA ALA A 199 4.16 -2.80 -0.31
C ALA A 199 4.76 -1.53 -0.94
N ASP A 200 5.62 -0.78 -0.23
CA ASP A 200 6.31 0.38 -0.79
C ASP A 200 7.25 0.01 -1.95
N ILE A 201 8.06 -1.04 -1.78
CA ILE A 201 9.00 -1.50 -2.81
C ILE A 201 8.24 -1.96 -4.05
N GLY A 202 7.21 -2.80 -3.88
CA GLY A 202 6.37 -3.28 -4.96
C GLY A 202 5.65 -2.12 -5.66
N GLY A 203 5.05 -1.23 -4.88
CA GLY A 203 4.29 -0.09 -5.40
C GLY A 203 5.13 0.87 -6.21
N LEU A 204 6.30 1.28 -5.69
CA LEU A 204 7.21 2.16 -6.42
C LEU A 204 7.72 1.50 -7.71
N MET A 205 8.08 0.20 -7.68
CA MET A 205 8.58 -0.51 -8.86
C MET A 205 7.54 -0.64 -9.97
N VAL A 206 6.27 -0.88 -9.62
CA VAL A 206 5.19 -0.96 -10.62
C VAL A 206 4.91 0.44 -11.19
N ALA A 207 4.88 1.47 -10.35
CA ALA A 207 4.66 2.85 -10.79
C ALA A 207 5.82 3.37 -11.65
N LEU A 208 7.06 2.97 -11.35
CA LEU A 208 8.24 3.29 -12.13
C LEU A 208 8.17 2.63 -13.52
N GLU A 209 7.80 1.36 -13.59
CA GLU A 209 7.59 0.68 -14.87
C GLU A 209 6.50 1.36 -15.70
N ALA A 210 5.38 1.77 -15.05
CA ALA A 210 4.33 2.54 -15.72
C ALA A 210 4.84 3.86 -16.29
N THR A 211 5.70 4.53 -15.55
CA THR A 211 6.30 5.81 -15.94
C THR A 211 7.23 5.64 -17.14
N LYS A 212 8.04 4.57 -17.16
CA LYS A 212 8.99 4.28 -18.26
C LYS A 212 8.31 3.99 -19.59
N LEU A 213 7.04 3.58 -19.56
CA LEU A 213 6.23 3.35 -20.76
C LEU A 213 5.57 4.64 -21.31
N LEU A 214 5.72 5.78 -20.63
CA LEU A 214 5.23 7.06 -21.11
C LEU A 214 6.10 7.60 -22.26
N PRO A 215 5.50 8.25 -23.27
CA PRO A 215 6.26 8.86 -24.36
C PRO A 215 7.14 10.02 -23.88
N ASP A 216 6.72 10.72 -22.83
CA ASP A 216 7.36 11.89 -22.22
C ASP A 216 7.88 11.58 -20.80
N ALA A 217 8.32 10.33 -20.57
CA ALA A 217 8.78 9.87 -19.27
C ALA A 217 9.88 10.78 -18.67
N ASN A 218 9.64 11.29 -17.47
CA ASN A 218 10.60 12.06 -16.68
C ASN A 218 10.79 11.39 -15.31
N LEU A 219 11.83 10.56 -15.21
CA LEU A 219 12.10 9.80 -13.99
C LEU A 219 12.55 10.69 -12.83
N GLN A 220 13.19 11.83 -13.11
CA GLN A 220 13.55 12.78 -12.07
C GLN A 220 12.30 13.36 -11.40
N GLU A 221 11.30 13.77 -12.20
CA GLU A 221 10.00 14.22 -11.68
C GLU A 221 9.26 13.12 -10.92
N PHE A 222 9.31 11.87 -11.40
CA PHE A 222 8.72 10.73 -10.71
C PHE A 222 9.28 10.56 -9.29
N TYR A 223 10.60 10.47 -9.13
CA TYR A 223 11.21 10.28 -7.81
C TYR A 223 11.04 11.51 -6.91
N GLN A 224 11.08 12.72 -7.47
CA GLN A 224 10.79 13.94 -6.72
C GLN A 224 9.35 13.98 -6.22
N SER A 225 8.40 13.50 -7.03
CA SER A 225 6.99 13.40 -6.66
C SER A 225 6.79 12.38 -5.53
N TRP A 226 7.41 11.19 -5.63
CA TRP A 226 7.43 10.19 -4.55
C TRP A 226 7.96 10.79 -3.23
N ALA A 227 9.10 11.47 -3.28
CA ALA A 227 9.64 12.13 -2.09
C ALA A 227 8.72 13.24 -1.54
N THR A 228 8.00 13.94 -2.42
CA THR A 228 7.14 15.08 -2.05
C THR A 228 5.90 14.66 -1.29
N VAL A 229 5.26 13.55 -1.69
CA VAL A 229 4.04 13.05 -1.03
C VAL A 229 4.30 12.49 0.36
N TRP A 230 5.53 12.05 0.61
CA TRP A 230 5.99 11.55 1.91
C TRP A 230 6.59 12.64 2.82
N ARG A 231 6.39 13.93 2.54
CA ARG A 231 6.90 14.98 3.44
C ARG A 231 6.14 14.97 4.76
N GLN A 232 6.79 14.45 5.79
CA GLN A 232 6.32 14.46 7.17
C GLN A 232 7.43 14.94 8.11
N LYS A 233 7.03 15.61 9.19
CA LYS A 233 7.90 15.90 10.33
C LYS A 233 7.10 15.73 11.61
N ALA A 234 7.55 14.88 12.50
CA ALA A 234 6.99 14.75 13.84
C ALA A 234 8.02 15.15 14.92
N ARG A 235 7.56 15.26 16.16
CA ARG A 235 8.45 15.49 17.31
C ARG A 235 9.26 14.21 17.58
N PRO A 236 10.52 14.30 18.04
CA PRO A 236 11.34 13.12 18.33
C PRO A 236 10.66 12.10 19.25
N GLU A 237 9.88 12.56 20.23
CA GLU A 237 9.15 11.71 21.16
C GLU A 237 8.06 10.89 20.46
N ILE A 238 7.38 11.48 19.47
CA ILE A 238 6.40 10.77 18.64
C ILE A 238 7.10 9.76 17.74
N GLU A 239 8.19 10.16 17.08
CA GLU A 239 8.98 9.26 16.22
C GLU A 239 9.52 8.05 17.02
N GLN A 240 9.95 8.24 18.27
CA GLN A 240 10.36 7.15 19.16
C GLN A 240 9.20 6.20 19.49
N ILE A 241 7.99 6.72 19.73
CA ILE A 241 6.80 5.88 19.94
C ILE A 241 6.49 5.10 18.65
N LEU A 242 6.46 5.76 17.50
CA LEU A 242 6.13 5.14 16.21
C LEU A 242 7.13 4.03 15.85
N LEU A 243 8.43 4.21 16.09
CA LEU A 243 9.44 3.16 15.93
C LEU A 243 9.10 1.86 16.71
N VAL A 244 8.33 1.98 17.80
CA VAL A 244 7.98 0.88 18.72
C VAL A 244 6.56 0.34 18.50
N ILE A 245 5.68 1.02 17.76
CA ILE A 245 4.28 0.55 17.59
C ILE A 245 3.79 0.52 16.14
N ASP A 246 4.32 1.39 15.28
CA ASP A 246 3.82 1.58 13.92
C ASP A 246 4.31 0.45 13.00
N PRO A 247 3.42 -0.20 12.21
CA PRO A 247 3.86 -1.10 11.14
C PRO A 247 4.59 -0.39 10.02
N ASN A 248 4.51 0.93 9.90
CA ASN A 248 5.22 1.70 8.88
C ASN A 248 6.64 2.05 9.34
N PRO A 249 7.68 1.94 8.49
CA PRO A 249 8.97 2.49 8.83
C PRO A 249 8.88 4.02 8.87
N PRO A 250 9.80 4.72 9.56
CA PRO A 250 9.83 6.18 9.53
C PRO A 250 9.83 6.71 8.10
N VAL A 251 9.03 7.74 7.85
CA VAL A 251 8.65 8.15 6.49
C VAL A 251 9.85 8.45 5.58
N LYS A 252 10.95 8.99 6.13
CA LYS A 252 12.17 9.23 5.35
C LYS A 252 12.77 7.96 4.74
N PHE A 253 12.55 6.79 5.34
CA PHE A 253 13.03 5.51 4.81
C PHE A 253 12.07 4.88 3.82
N ARG A 254 10.75 5.17 3.90
CA ARG A 254 9.79 4.91 2.81
C ARG A 254 10.17 5.61 1.52
N VAL A 255 10.86 6.75 1.63
CA VAL A 255 11.44 7.44 0.47
C VAL A 255 12.78 6.82 0.10
N ASN A 256 13.75 6.92 1.02
CA ASN A 256 15.15 6.73 0.67
C ASN A 256 15.52 5.27 0.39
N VAL A 257 15.11 4.35 1.26
CA VAL A 257 15.45 2.92 1.13
C VAL A 257 14.75 2.35 -0.09
N VAL A 258 13.49 2.72 -0.30
CA VAL A 258 12.66 2.23 -1.41
C VAL A 258 13.23 2.70 -2.76
N ALA A 259 13.53 4.00 -2.92
CA ALA A 259 14.14 4.51 -4.15
C ALA A 259 15.51 3.88 -4.44
N ALA A 260 16.34 3.69 -3.40
CA ALA A 260 17.66 3.07 -3.51
C ALA A 260 17.66 1.59 -3.94
N ASN A 261 16.51 0.91 -3.88
CA ASN A 261 16.34 -0.45 -4.41
C ASN A 261 16.10 -0.49 -5.94
N THR A 262 15.96 0.66 -6.60
CA THR A 262 15.67 0.73 -8.05
C THR A 262 16.90 1.14 -8.85
N ASP A 263 17.24 0.38 -9.90
CA ASP A 263 18.42 0.66 -10.75
C ASP A 263 18.29 2.02 -11.45
N ASP A 264 17.06 2.39 -11.85
CA ASP A 264 16.76 3.67 -12.50
C ASP A 264 17.03 4.90 -11.58
N PHE A 265 17.04 4.74 -10.25
CA PHE A 265 17.38 5.82 -9.33
C PHE A 265 18.86 6.22 -9.48
N TYR A 266 19.73 5.23 -9.67
CA TYR A 266 21.17 5.45 -9.83
C TYR A 266 21.49 6.15 -11.15
N SER A 267 20.82 5.78 -12.24
CA SER A 267 21.01 6.45 -13.53
C SER A 267 20.41 7.86 -13.53
N THR A 268 19.26 8.06 -12.89
CA THR A 268 18.56 9.36 -12.82
C THR A 268 19.37 10.39 -12.03
N PHE A 269 19.87 10.02 -10.84
CA PHE A 269 20.58 10.95 -9.94
C PHE A 269 22.10 10.78 -9.93
N LYS A 270 22.64 9.89 -10.78
CA LYS A 270 24.08 9.60 -10.90
C LYS A 270 24.72 9.17 -9.58
N VAL A 271 23.99 8.36 -8.80
CA VAL A 271 24.42 7.83 -7.50
C VAL A 271 25.60 6.86 -7.68
N LYS A 272 26.61 6.97 -6.83
CA LYS A 272 27.84 6.18 -6.86
C LYS A 272 28.09 5.49 -5.54
N GLU A 273 28.98 4.51 -5.55
CA GLU A 273 29.48 3.89 -4.32
C GLU A 273 30.04 4.97 -3.38
N GLY A 274 29.66 4.89 -2.09
CA GLY A 274 30.00 5.87 -1.07
C GLY A 274 28.93 6.95 -0.83
N ASP A 275 27.98 7.14 -1.76
CA ASP A 275 26.84 8.03 -1.51
C ASP A 275 25.91 7.46 -0.43
N ALA A 276 25.27 8.33 0.36
CA ALA A 276 24.45 7.92 1.50
C ALA A 276 23.23 7.03 1.15
N MET A 277 22.78 7.08 -0.12
CA MET A 277 21.66 6.27 -0.63
C MET A 277 22.15 5.13 -1.54
N TYR A 278 23.44 4.81 -1.54
CA TYR A 278 23.96 3.69 -2.32
C TYR A 278 23.67 2.35 -1.65
N ILE A 279 23.09 1.44 -2.43
CA ILE A 279 22.94 0.00 -2.13
C ILE A 279 23.61 -0.76 -3.28
N ALA A 280 24.48 -1.71 -2.94
CA ALA A 280 25.17 -2.54 -3.92
C ALA A 280 24.14 -3.28 -4.82
N PRO A 281 24.38 -3.44 -6.14
CA PRO A 281 23.41 -4.06 -7.05
C PRO A 281 22.84 -5.41 -6.59
N GLU A 282 23.67 -6.24 -5.97
CA GLU A 282 23.34 -7.55 -5.41
C GLU A 282 22.49 -7.49 -4.13
N ASP A 283 22.54 -6.38 -3.40
CA ASP A 283 21.77 -6.13 -2.18
C ASP A 283 20.43 -5.41 -2.43
N ARG A 284 20.16 -5.01 -3.68
CA ARG A 284 18.90 -4.36 -4.06
C ARG A 284 17.78 -5.39 -4.09
N ILE A 285 16.73 -5.12 -3.33
CA ILE A 285 15.56 -5.98 -3.26
C ILE A 285 14.77 -5.89 -4.56
N LYS A 286 14.47 -7.04 -5.17
CA LYS A 286 13.53 -7.20 -6.29
C LYS A 286 12.48 -8.27 -5.93
N PHE A 287 11.22 -7.85 -5.81
CA PHE A 287 10.13 -8.71 -5.33
C PHE A 287 9.33 -9.36 -6.47
N TRP A 288 8.58 -8.56 -7.23
CA TRP A 288 7.63 -9.00 -8.28
C TRP A 288 8.22 -8.96 -9.68
#